data_AF-A0A941V807-F1
#
_entry.id   AF-A0A941V807-F1
#
_cell.length_a   1.000
_cell.length_b   1.000
_cell.length_c   1.000
_cell.angle_alpha   90.00
_cell.angle_beta   90.00
_cell.angle_gamma   90.00
#
_symmetry.space_group_name_H-M   'P 1'
#
loop_
_entity.id
_entity.type
_entity.pdbx_description
1 polymer ?
#
loop_
_entity_poly.entity_id
_entity_poly.type
_entity_poly.pdbx_seq_one_letter_code
_entity_poly.pdbx_strand_id
1 'polypeptide(L)'
;MAKAESKPQVNQATNNSEKAKALAAALAQIEKQFGKGSIMRLGNNDTPPDIDVVSTGSLGLDVALGVGGLPRGRVIEIYGPESSGKTTLTLHVVAEMQKLGGTCAFVDAEHALDTQYAQKLGVDFNDLLISQPDTGEQALEMVDALVRSGAVDLIVVDSVAALVPRAEIEGDMGDSLPGLQARLMSQALRKLTASIGRSNCTVIFINQIRMKIGVMFGSPETTTGGNALKFYASVRLDIRRIGSIKKGDEIVGNETKVKVVKNKVAPPFKEVFFDIIYGEGISREGEIIDMGVTQGIIEKSGAWYSYGADRIGQGKDNVREYLRQNPALSVEIENLVRDKLGVKSRAVADRPVENKKAAKASFDDKALAEDE
;
A
#
# COMPACT_ATOMS: atom_id res chain seq x y z
N MET A 1 81.62 15.95 -7.49
CA MET A 1 80.74 14.77 -7.60
C MET A 1 79.84 14.74 -6.36
N ALA A 2 78.56 15.05 -6.52
CA ALA A 2 77.55 14.86 -5.47
C ALA A 2 76.34 14.21 -6.15
N LYS A 3 75.96 13.01 -5.68
CA LYS A 3 74.84 12.22 -6.19
C LYS A 3 73.53 12.89 -5.77
N ALA A 4 72.62 13.10 -6.72
CA ALA A 4 71.22 13.41 -6.42
C ALA A 4 70.50 12.10 -6.04
N GLU A 5 69.95 12.04 -4.83
CA GLU A 5 69.07 10.95 -4.39
C GLU A 5 67.67 11.13 -4.99
N SER A 6 67.22 10.13 -5.75
CA SER A 6 65.84 10.03 -6.24
C SER A 6 64.92 9.59 -5.10
N LYS A 7 63.91 10.40 -4.76
CA LYS A 7 62.81 9.96 -3.88
C LYS A 7 61.99 8.87 -4.58
N PRO A 8 61.63 7.75 -3.90
CA PRO A 8 60.82 6.71 -4.49
C PRO A 8 59.36 7.18 -4.65
N GLN A 9 58.83 7.10 -5.86
CA GLN A 9 57.40 7.28 -6.13
C GLN A 9 56.62 6.14 -5.47
N VAL A 10 55.79 6.45 -4.47
CA VAL A 10 54.90 5.48 -3.82
C VAL A 10 53.79 5.13 -4.80
N ASN A 11 53.82 3.90 -5.33
CA ASN A 11 52.84 3.36 -6.26
C ASN A 11 51.42 3.40 -5.67
N GLN A 12 50.53 4.20 -6.28
CA GLN A 12 49.10 4.29 -5.91
C GLN A 12 48.36 2.94 -6.03
N ALA A 13 48.82 2.04 -6.91
CA ALA A 13 48.23 0.71 -7.11
C ALA A 13 48.38 -0.21 -5.88
N THR A 14 49.51 -0.16 -5.18
CA THR A 14 49.77 -0.95 -3.96
C THR A 14 48.89 -0.50 -2.78
N ASN A 15 48.67 0.80 -2.62
CA ASN A 15 47.77 1.36 -1.60
C ASN A 15 46.31 0.95 -1.80
N ASN A 16 45.87 0.75 -3.06
CA ASN A 16 44.50 0.33 -3.35
C ASN A 16 44.27 -1.15 -3.01
N SER A 17 45.29 -1.99 -3.20
CA SER A 17 45.28 -3.41 -2.83
C SER A 17 45.26 -3.61 -1.30
N GLU A 18 46.05 -2.85 -0.55
CA GLU A 18 46.06 -2.91 0.92
C GLU A 18 44.73 -2.44 1.53
N LYS A 19 44.17 -1.32 1.02
CA LYS A 19 42.84 -0.86 1.41
C LYS A 19 41.75 -1.88 1.10
N ALA A 20 41.82 -2.56 -0.05
CA ALA A 20 40.86 -3.59 -0.43
C ALA A 20 40.93 -4.82 0.50
N LYS A 21 42.15 -5.26 0.87
CA LYS A 21 42.35 -6.35 1.84
C LYS A 21 41.85 -5.98 3.23
N ALA A 22 42.17 -4.77 3.72
CA ALA A 22 41.68 -4.28 5.01
C ALA A 22 40.15 -4.18 5.03
N LEU A 23 39.55 -3.69 3.94
CA LEU A 23 38.10 -3.63 3.78
C LEU A 23 37.48 -5.04 3.78
N ALA A 24 38.04 -6.00 3.06
CA ALA A 24 37.54 -7.37 3.04
C ALA A 24 37.61 -8.04 4.42
N ALA A 25 38.70 -7.83 5.17
CA ALA A 25 38.85 -8.34 6.52
C ALA A 25 37.83 -7.70 7.49
N ALA A 26 37.62 -6.38 7.39
CA ALA A 26 36.62 -5.67 8.18
C ALA A 26 35.19 -6.16 7.86
N LEU A 27 34.85 -6.35 6.57
CA LEU A 27 33.56 -6.89 6.14
C LEU A 27 33.33 -8.31 6.69
N ALA A 28 34.33 -9.19 6.59
CA ALA A 28 34.24 -10.55 7.12
C ALA A 28 34.13 -10.58 8.66
N GLN A 29 34.79 -9.66 9.35
CA GLN A 29 34.66 -9.52 10.80
C GLN A 29 33.27 -9.03 11.21
N ILE A 30 32.72 -8.05 10.49
CA ILE A 30 31.37 -7.54 10.71
C ILE A 30 30.35 -8.66 10.46
N GLU A 31 30.49 -9.42 9.38
CA GLU A 31 29.60 -10.56 9.07
C GLU A 31 29.69 -11.67 10.11
N LYS A 32 30.89 -11.98 10.62
CA LYS A 32 31.09 -12.96 11.69
C LYS A 32 30.49 -12.52 13.02
N GLN A 33 30.58 -11.23 13.36
CA GLN A 33 30.08 -10.69 14.63
C GLN A 33 28.56 -10.47 14.62
N PHE A 34 28.00 -10.01 13.50
CA PHE A 34 26.62 -9.54 13.43
C PHE A 34 25.71 -10.40 12.53
N GLY A 35 26.25 -11.47 11.94
CA GLY A 35 25.52 -12.42 11.09
C GLY A 35 25.62 -12.11 9.59
N LYS A 36 25.26 -13.10 8.77
CA LYS A 36 25.20 -12.95 7.30
C LYS A 36 24.22 -11.84 6.91
N GLY A 37 24.63 -10.98 5.99
CA GLY A 37 23.82 -9.84 5.52
C GLY A 37 23.83 -8.59 6.40
N SER A 38 24.63 -8.56 7.48
CA SER A 38 24.81 -7.36 8.33
C SER A 38 25.50 -6.20 7.62
N ILE A 39 26.27 -6.49 6.56
CA ILE A 39 26.87 -5.50 5.67
C ILE A 39 26.97 -6.08 4.25
N MET A 40 26.51 -5.33 3.24
CA MET A 40 26.52 -5.77 1.84
C MET A 40 26.90 -4.61 0.92
N ARG A 41 27.56 -4.91 -0.20
CA ARG A 41 27.80 -3.92 -1.26
C ARG A 41 26.54 -3.77 -2.10
N LEU A 42 25.96 -2.58 -2.09
CA LEU A 42 24.68 -2.30 -2.77
C LEU A 42 24.74 -2.53 -4.30
N GLY A 43 25.91 -2.38 -4.92
CA GLY A 43 26.10 -2.49 -6.38
C GLY A 43 26.58 -3.85 -6.89
N ASN A 44 26.73 -4.87 -6.04
CA ASN A 44 27.16 -6.22 -6.48
C ASN A 44 25.97 -7.15 -6.83
N ASN A 45 24.74 -6.69 -6.62
CA ASN A 45 23.55 -7.30 -7.20
C ASN A 45 23.20 -6.50 -8.45
N ASP A 46 23.26 -7.12 -9.63
CA ASP A 46 22.71 -6.55 -10.85
C ASP A 46 21.20 -6.34 -10.63
N THR A 47 20.80 -5.07 -10.56
CA THR A 47 19.45 -4.58 -10.19
C THR A 47 19.17 -4.65 -8.68
N PRO A 48 18.78 -3.53 -8.01
CA PRO A 48 18.15 -3.60 -6.70
C PRO A 48 16.98 -4.61 -6.77
N PRO A 49 16.79 -5.49 -5.78
CA PRO A 49 15.62 -6.35 -5.77
C PRO A 49 14.36 -5.48 -5.87
N ASP A 50 13.43 -5.88 -6.74
CA ASP A 50 12.15 -5.21 -6.87
C ASP A 50 11.52 -5.05 -5.49
N ILE A 51 11.02 -3.86 -5.19
CA ILE A 51 10.35 -3.61 -3.92
C ILE A 51 9.05 -4.40 -3.94
N ASP A 52 8.91 -5.34 -3.01
CA ASP A 52 7.64 -6.04 -2.78
C ASP A 52 6.57 -5.04 -2.36
N VAL A 53 5.38 -5.15 -2.97
CA VAL A 53 4.27 -4.23 -2.73
C VAL A 53 2.95 -4.98 -2.55
N VAL A 54 2.00 -4.34 -1.88
CA VAL A 54 0.59 -4.73 -1.84
C VAL A 54 -0.28 -3.64 -2.47
N SER A 55 -1.23 -4.03 -3.32
CA SER A 55 -2.20 -3.13 -3.94
C SER A 55 -3.00 -2.37 -2.88
N THR A 56 -3.30 -1.10 -3.17
CA THR A 56 -4.16 -0.28 -2.31
C THR A 56 -5.65 -0.52 -2.54
N GLY A 57 -5.99 -1.31 -3.56
CA GLY A 57 -7.35 -1.44 -4.08
C GLY A 57 -7.78 -0.28 -4.97
N SER A 58 -7.00 0.81 -5.04
CA SER A 58 -7.17 1.94 -5.95
C SER A 58 -6.09 1.91 -7.02
N LEU A 59 -6.50 1.81 -8.30
CA LEU A 59 -5.56 1.79 -9.42
C LEU A 59 -4.80 3.10 -9.52
N GLY A 60 -5.49 4.23 -9.36
CA GLY A 60 -4.89 5.54 -9.40
C GLY A 60 -3.82 5.67 -8.32
N LEU A 61 -4.13 5.26 -7.09
CA LEU A 61 -3.20 5.35 -5.97
C LEU A 61 -1.98 4.42 -6.14
N ASP A 62 -2.17 3.19 -6.63
CA ASP A 62 -1.06 2.28 -6.95
C ASP A 62 -0.07 2.91 -7.93
N VAL A 63 -0.59 3.56 -8.97
CA VAL A 63 0.22 4.29 -9.96
C VAL A 63 0.87 5.52 -9.35
N ALA A 64 0.16 6.27 -8.52
CA ALA A 64 0.70 7.44 -7.85
C ALA A 64 1.83 7.09 -6.87
N LEU A 65 1.78 5.91 -6.26
CA LEU A 65 2.86 5.39 -5.41
C LEU A 65 4.12 5.04 -6.20
N GLY A 66 4.02 4.85 -7.52
CA GLY A 66 5.14 4.66 -8.46
C GLY A 66 5.75 3.26 -8.46
N VAL A 67 5.54 2.50 -7.39
CA VAL A 67 5.95 1.08 -7.27
C VAL A 67 4.78 0.12 -7.44
N GLY A 68 3.58 0.62 -7.71
CA GLY A 68 2.38 -0.20 -7.95
C GLY A 68 1.61 -0.63 -6.70
N GLY A 69 1.92 -0.05 -5.53
CA GLY A 69 1.24 -0.34 -4.27
C GLY A 69 2.01 0.16 -3.05
N LEU A 70 1.59 -0.24 -1.86
CA LEU A 70 2.29 0.04 -0.60
C LEU A 70 3.48 -0.90 -0.42
N PRO A 71 4.68 -0.39 -0.09
CA PRO A 71 5.85 -1.24 0.07
C PRO A 71 5.75 -2.14 1.30
N ARG A 72 6.04 -3.43 1.11
CA ARG A 72 6.05 -4.44 2.17
C ARG A 72 7.22 -4.26 3.14
N GLY A 73 7.04 -4.71 4.38
CA GLY A 73 8.06 -4.56 5.43
C GLY A 73 8.34 -3.11 5.81
N ARG A 74 7.35 -2.21 5.68
CA ARG A 74 7.48 -0.78 5.99
C ARG A 74 6.34 -0.28 6.86
N VAL A 75 6.60 0.85 7.53
CA VAL A 75 5.57 1.65 8.22
C VAL A 75 4.90 2.58 7.22
N ILE A 76 3.57 2.62 7.22
CA ILE A 76 2.72 3.49 6.42
C ILE A 76 1.83 4.31 7.36
N GLU A 77 1.62 5.59 7.07
CA GLU A 77 0.63 6.41 7.78
C GLU A 77 -0.45 6.88 6.81
N ILE A 78 -1.71 6.65 7.16
CA ILE A 78 -2.88 7.16 6.43
C ILE A 78 -3.61 8.11 7.37
N TYR A 79 -3.66 9.38 7.03
CA TYR A 79 -4.29 10.40 7.87
C TYR A 79 -5.23 11.30 7.08
N GLY A 80 -6.16 11.93 7.78
CA GLY A 80 -7.18 12.74 7.16
C GLY A 80 -8.29 13.13 8.13
N PRO A 81 -9.25 13.96 7.68
CA PRO A 81 -10.45 14.27 8.45
C PRO A 81 -11.26 13.02 8.81
N GLU A 82 -12.23 13.18 9.71
CA GLU A 82 -13.27 12.18 9.92
C GLU A 82 -14.03 11.91 8.62
N SER A 83 -14.51 10.68 8.45
CA SER A 83 -15.30 10.27 7.27
C SER A 83 -14.64 10.50 5.91
N SER A 84 -13.30 10.66 5.88
CA SER A 84 -12.56 10.85 4.62
C SER A 84 -12.29 9.55 3.86
N GLY A 85 -12.52 8.39 4.48
CA GLY A 85 -12.29 7.07 3.88
C GLY A 85 -11.00 6.36 4.34
N LYS A 86 -10.37 6.80 5.44
CA LYS A 86 -9.13 6.17 5.99
C LYS A 86 -9.29 4.67 6.23
N THR A 87 -10.32 4.29 7.00
CA THR A 87 -10.61 2.89 7.33
C THR A 87 -11.03 2.13 6.08
N THR A 88 -11.88 2.69 5.22
CA THR A 88 -12.25 2.09 3.92
C THR A 88 -11.03 1.76 3.06
N LEU A 89 -10.12 2.71 2.83
CA LEU A 89 -8.89 2.50 2.07
C LEU A 89 -8.05 1.38 2.69
N THR A 90 -7.96 1.36 4.01
CA THR A 90 -7.17 0.36 4.73
C THR A 90 -7.78 -1.03 4.63
N LEU A 91 -9.11 -1.15 4.71
CA LEU A 91 -9.83 -2.41 4.50
C LEU A 91 -9.64 -2.95 3.07
N HIS A 92 -9.56 -2.08 2.06
CA HIS A 92 -9.18 -2.51 0.70
C HIS A 92 -7.76 -3.08 0.65
N VAL A 93 -6.80 -2.45 1.32
CA VAL A 93 -5.42 -2.99 1.41
C VAL A 93 -5.42 -4.36 2.09
N VAL A 94 -6.21 -4.53 3.17
CA VAL A 94 -6.38 -5.82 3.85
C VAL A 94 -6.94 -6.88 2.91
N ALA A 95 -8.02 -6.57 2.19
CA ALA A 95 -8.61 -7.48 1.21
C ALA A 95 -7.62 -7.84 0.08
N GLU A 96 -6.83 -6.88 -0.41
CA GLU A 96 -5.81 -7.14 -1.43
C GLU A 96 -4.64 -7.98 -0.89
N MET A 97 -4.24 -7.82 0.38
CA MET A 97 -3.24 -8.70 1.01
C MET A 97 -3.75 -10.13 1.18
N GLN A 98 -4.99 -10.30 1.64
CA GLN A 98 -5.60 -11.63 1.79
C GLN A 98 -5.74 -12.37 0.44
N LYS A 99 -6.02 -11.64 -0.66
CA LYS A 99 -6.01 -12.23 -2.01
C LYS A 99 -4.64 -12.75 -2.44
N LEU A 100 -3.55 -12.25 -1.86
CA LEU A 100 -2.20 -12.77 -2.06
C LEU A 100 -1.87 -13.96 -1.13
N GLY A 101 -2.84 -14.41 -0.32
CA GLY A 101 -2.65 -15.43 0.70
C GLY A 101 -1.93 -14.95 1.94
N GLY A 102 -1.83 -13.63 2.15
CA GLY A 102 -1.16 -13.04 3.30
C GLY A 102 -2.08 -12.95 4.53
N THR A 103 -1.52 -13.16 5.72
CA THR A 103 -2.24 -13.06 6.99
C THR A 103 -2.30 -11.60 7.45
N CYS A 104 -3.49 -11.15 7.84
CA CYS A 104 -3.75 -9.77 8.25
C CYS A 104 -4.14 -9.69 9.74
N ALA A 105 -3.76 -8.59 10.40
CA ALA A 105 -4.24 -8.25 11.72
C ALA A 105 -4.76 -6.80 11.78
N PHE A 106 -5.80 -6.60 12.57
CA PHE A 106 -6.44 -5.31 12.80
C PHE A 106 -6.48 -5.00 14.29
N VAL A 107 -5.77 -3.95 14.70
CA VAL A 107 -5.78 -3.42 16.06
C VAL A 107 -6.75 -2.25 16.09
N ASP A 108 -7.98 -2.54 16.51
CA ASP A 108 -9.10 -1.60 16.61
C ASP A 108 -9.10 -0.94 17.99
N ALA A 109 -8.30 0.11 18.12
CA ALA A 109 -8.27 0.97 19.31
C ALA A 109 -9.43 1.97 19.35
N GLU A 110 -10.10 2.25 18.23
CA GLU A 110 -11.31 3.09 18.19
C GLU A 110 -12.60 2.32 18.54
N HIS A 111 -12.56 0.99 18.59
CA HIS A 111 -13.71 0.09 18.80
C HIS A 111 -14.86 0.36 17.81
N ALA A 112 -14.51 0.73 16.57
CA ALA A 112 -15.45 1.26 15.58
C ALA A 112 -15.49 0.45 14.27
N LEU A 113 -14.83 -0.71 14.23
CA LEU A 113 -14.78 -1.53 13.01
C LEU A 113 -16.14 -2.18 12.71
N ASP A 114 -16.77 -1.79 11.60
CA ASP A 114 -17.96 -2.45 11.05
C ASP A 114 -17.54 -3.70 10.25
N THR A 115 -17.80 -4.87 10.83
CA THR A 115 -17.48 -6.17 10.23
C THR A 115 -18.31 -6.47 8.98
N GLN A 116 -19.58 -6.06 8.93
CA GLN A 116 -20.44 -6.29 7.77
C GLN A 116 -19.98 -5.45 6.58
N TYR A 117 -19.61 -4.19 6.84
CA TYR A 117 -19.07 -3.32 5.80
C TYR A 117 -17.75 -3.87 5.25
N ALA A 118 -16.83 -4.26 6.12
CA ALA A 118 -15.55 -4.82 5.72
C ALA A 118 -15.70 -6.12 4.89
N GLN A 119 -16.65 -6.99 5.23
CA GLN A 119 -16.97 -8.18 4.42
C GLN A 119 -17.40 -7.80 3.00
N LYS A 120 -18.23 -6.76 2.84
CA LYS A 120 -18.62 -6.25 1.52
C LYS A 120 -17.44 -5.71 0.71
N LEU A 121 -16.40 -5.21 1.38
CA LEU A 121 -15.15 -4.78 0.74
C LEU A 121 -14.23 -5.95 0.35
N GLY A 122 -14.63 -7.19 0.64
CA GLY A 122 -13.89 -8.40 0.30
C GLY A 122 -12.86 -8.82 1.35
N VAL A 123 -12.99 -8.35 2.58
CA VAL A 123 -12.17 -8.81 3.72
C VAL A 123 -12.71 -10.16 4.20
N ASP A 124 -11.83 -11.16 4.28
CA ASP A 124 -12.16 -12.44 4.90
C ASP A 124 -11.95 -12.37 6.41
N PHE A 125 -13.05 -12.40 7.16
CA PHE A 125 -13.02 -12.33 8.61
C PHE A 125 -12.63 -13.65 9.28
N ASN A 126 -12.69 -14.77 8.58
CA ASN A 126 -12.23 -16.04 9.15
C ASN A 126 -10.71 -16.07 9.32
N ASP A 127 -10.00 -15.29 8.50
CA ASP A 127 -8.54 -15.20 8.46
C ASP A 127 -8.03 -13.79 8.81
N LEU A 128 -8.84 -12.98 9.49
CA LEU A 128 -8.45 -11.67 10.01
C LEU A 128 -8.28 -11.75 11.54
N LEU A 129 -7.06 -11.49 12.02
CA LEU A 129 -6.82 -11.35 13.46
C LEU A 129 -7.32 -9.99 13.93
N ILE A 130 -8.18 -9.95 14.95
CA ILE A 130 -8.70 -8.69 15.51
C ILE A 130 -8.22 -8.57 16.96
N SER A 131 -7.77 -7.38 17.33
CA SER A 131 -7.42 -7.03 18.70
C SER A 131 -8.03 -5.70 19.09
N GLN A 132 -8.60 -5.65 20.30
CA GLN A 132 -9.22 -4.47 20.89
C GLN A 132 -8.49 -4.16 22.20
N PRO A 133 -7.41 -3.37 22.16
CA PRO A 133 -6.57 -3.10 23.32
C PRO A 133 -7.19 -2.06 24.26
N ASP A 134 -6.94 -2.19 25.55
CA ASP A 134 -7.33 -1.25 26.60
C ASP A 134 -6.38 -0.03 26.66
N THR A 135 -5.10 -0.21 26.33
CA THR A 135 -4.10 0.88 26.39
C THR A 135 -3.21 0.95 25.15
N GLY A 136 -2.62 2.13 24.91
CA GLY A 136 -1.68 2.35 23.82
C GLY A 136 -0.41 1.49 23.93
N GLU A 137 0.10 1.26 25.15
CA GLU A 137 1.22 0.33 25.37
C GLU A 137 0.86 -1.08 24.94
N GLN A 138 -0.29 -1.59 25.40
CA GLN A 138 -0.75 -2.94 25.09
C GLN A 138 -0.92 -3.12 23.58
N ALA A 139 -1.56 -2.15 22.91
CA ALA A 139 -1.71 -2.14 21.46
C ALA A 139 -0.37 -2.27 20.73
N LEU A 140 0.62 -1.46 21.11
CA LEU A 140 1.93 -1.43 20.46
C LEU A 140 2.77 -2.68 20.80
N GLU A 141 2.60 -3.27 21.98
CA GLU A 141 3.21 -4.55 22.36
C GLU A 141 2.62 -5.72 21.55
N MET A 142 1.31 -5.72 21.31
CA MET A 142 0.65 -6.69 20.42
C MET A 142 1.17 -6.58 18.99
N VAL A 143 1.25 -5.37 18.45
CA VAL A 143 1.85 -5.13 17.11
C VAL A 143 3.29 -5.68 17.07
N ASP A 144 4.10 -5.39 18.09
CA ASP A 144 5.49 -5.84 18.17
C ASP A 144 5.63 -7.37 18.29
N ALA A 145 4.73 -8.03 19.01
CA ALA A 145 4.65 -9.49 19.08
C ALA A 145 4.26 -10.11 17.73
N LEU A 146 3.24 -9.57 17.05
CA LEU A 146 2.77 -10.04 15.75
C LEU A 146 3.84 -9.85 14.66
N VAL A 147 4.52 -8.70 14.62
CA VAL A 147 5.63 -8.47 13.68
C VAL A 147 6.78 -9.47 13.93
N ARG A 148 7.11 -9.73 15.20
CA ARG A 148 8.21 -10.65 15.54
C ARG A 148 7.91 -12.12 15.27
N SER A 149 6.64 -12.52 15.25
CA SER A 149 6.28 -13.90 14.93
C SER A 149 6.66 -14.27 13.49
N GLY A 150 6.71 -13.28 12.60
CA GLY A 150 6.94 -13.47 11.16
C GLY A 150 5.76 -14.14 10.45
N ALA A 151 4.63 -14.32 11.12
CA ALA A 151 3.44 -15.00 10.61
C ALA A 151 2.36 -14.03 10.09
N VAL A 152 2.56 -12.71 10.23
CA VAL A 152 1.61 -11.69 9.78
C VAL A 152 2.26 -10.82 8.71
N ASP A 153 1.55 -10.63 7.60
CA ASP A 153 2.03 -9.87 6.44
C ASP A 153 1.60 -8.41 6.47
N LEU A 154 0.46 -8.11 7.11
CA LEU A 154 -0.10 -6.77 7.22
C LEU A 154 -0.77 -6.56 8.58
N ILE A 155 -0.41 -5.47 9.26
CA ILE A 155 -1.06 -5.04 10.50
C ILE A 155 -1.61 -3.63 10.30
N VAL A 156 -2.86 -3.42 10.71
CA VAL A 156 -3.52 -2.12 10.75
C VAL A 156 -3.70 -1.69 12.20
N VAL A 157 -3.42 -0.43 12.50
CA VAL A 157 -3.69 0.19 13.79
C VAL A 157 -4.66 1.35 13.59
N ASP A 158 -5.91 1.16 14.02
CA ASP A 158 -7.00 2.15 13.92
C ASP A 158 -7.43 2.59 15.33
N SER A 159 -6.98 3.73 15.86
CA SER A 159 -6.07 4.70 15.26
C SER A 159 -5.02 5.18 16.27
N VAL A 160 -3.98 5.86 15.78
CA VAL A 160 -2.94 6.45 16.64
C VAL A 160 -3.53 7.41 17.68
N ALA A 161 -4.62 8.11 17.34
CA ALA A 161 -5.26 9.03 18.27
C ALA A 161 -5.83 8.31 19.50
N ALA A 162 -6.30 7.07 19.32
CA ALA A 162 -6.86 6.21 20.36
C ALA A 162 -5.82 5.38 21.14
N LEU A 163 -4.53 5.48 20.79
CA LEU A 163 -3.45 4.86 21.57
C LEU A 163 -3.17 5.68 22.84
N VAL A 164 -4.09 5.62 23.79
CA VAL A 164 -4.03 6.37 25.06
C VAL A 164 -3.10 5.63 26.04
N PRO A 165 -2.05 6.28 26.55
CA PRO A 165 -1.16 5.68 27.54
C PRO A 165 -1.89 5.26 28.82
N ARG A 166 -1.48 4.16 29.44
CA ARG A 166 -2.08 3.66 30.70
C ARG A 166 -2.21 4.75 31.77
N ALA A 167 -1.16 5.55 31.99
CA ALA A 167 -1.16 6.59 33.01
C ALA A 167 -2.17 7.72 32.74
N GLU A 168 -2.61 7.90 31.49
CA GLU A 168 -3.66 8.86 31.13
C GLU A 168 -5.06 8.26 31.34
N ILE A 169 -5.22 6.94 31.18
CA ILE A 169 -6.47 6.22 31.44
C ILE A 169 -6.74 6.08 32.95
N GLU A 170 -5.70 5.81 33.73
CA GLU A 170 -5.78 5.63 35.19
C GLU A 170 -5.76 6.96 35.96
N GLY A 171 -5.40 8.06 35.30
CA GLY A 171 -5.36 9.41 35.88
C GLY A 171 -6.74 10.08 35.94
N ASP A 172 -6.82 11.21 36.65
CA ASP A 172 -8.05 11.97 36.76
C ASP A 172 -8.26 12.88 35.53
N MET A 173 -9.53 13.15 35.18
CA MET A 173 -9.85 14.07 34.10
C MET A 173 -9.30 15.47 34.41
N GLY A 174 -8.39 15.95 33.57
CA GLY A 174 -7.73 17.25 33.73
C GLY A 174 -6.27 17.15 34.18
N ASP A 175 -5.77 15.96 34.47
CA ASP A 175 -4.35 15.74 34.74
C ASP A 175 -3.49 16.12 33.52
N SER A 176 -2.41 16.86 33.79
CA SER A 176 -1.50 17.34 32.75
C SER A 176 -0.34 16.39 32.57
N LEU A 177 -0.41 15.54 31.53
CA LEU A 177 0.64 14.60 31.14
C LEU A 177 1.19 14.94 29.74
N PRO A 178 1.84 16.10 29.55
CA PRO A 178 2.17 16.61 28.23
C PRO A 178 3.13 15.68 27.46
N GLY A 179 2.69 15.27 26.27
CA GLY A 179 3.53 14.53 25.32
C GLY A 179 3.74 13.06 25.66
N LEU A 180 2.98 12.48 26.57
CA LEU A 180 3.09 11.06 26.94
C LEU A 180 2.90 10.13 25.74
N GLN A 181 1.83 10.34 24.96
CA GLN A 181 1.56 9.59 23.74
C GLN A 181 2.70 9.74 22.70
N ALA A 182 3.27 10.93 22.55
CA ALA A 182 4.38 11.16 21.62
C ALA A 182 5.66 10.39 22.02
N ARG A 183 5.92 10.29 23.32
CA ARG A 183 7.05 9.50 23.85
C ARG A 183 6.82 8.00 23.64
N LEU A 184 5.61 7.52 23.93
CA LEU A 184 5.21 6.14 23.68
C LEU A 184 5.42 5.75 22.22
N MET A 185 4.87 6.53 21.29
CA MET A 185 5.03 6.31 19.84
C MET A 185 6.50 6.32 19.41
N SER A 186 7.30 7.24 19.94
CA SER A 186 8.74 7.32 19.64
C SER A 186 9.50 6.08 20.08
N GLN A 187 9.17 5.55 21.26
CA GLN A 187 9.80 4.35 21.80
C GLN A 187 9.36 3.10 21.03
N ALA A 188 8.07 2.95 20.76
CA ALA A 188 7.51 1.81 20.04
C ALA A 188 8.06 1.74 18.60
N LEU A 189 7.99 2.83 17.83
CA LEU A 189 8.48 2.85 16.44
C LEU A 189 9.98 2.57 16.33
N ARG A 190 10.78 2.99 17.33
CA ARG A 190 12.21 2.67 17.38
C ARG A 190 12.47 1.17 17.50
N LYS A 191 11.64 0.44 18.26
CA LYS A 191 11.71 -1.02 18.39
C LYS A 191 11.14 -1.72 17.15
N LEU A 192 9.97 -1.29 16.70
CA LEU A 192 9.20 -1.92 15.62
C LEU A 192 9.90 -1.87 14.27
N THR A 193 10.51 -0.74 13.90
CA THR A 193 11.00 -0.52 12.52
C THR A 193 12.01 -1.58 12.07
N ALA A 194 12.91 -2.01 12.95
CA ALA A 194 13.88 -3.04 12.63
C ALA A 194 13.23 -4.43 12.46
N SER A 195 12.22 -4.75 13.28
CA SER A 195 11.48 -6.02 13.20
C SER A 195 10.58 -6.07 11.97
N ILE A 196 9.94 -4.93 11.62
CA ILE A 196 9.12 -4.75 10.43
C ILE A 196 9.93 -5.04 9.15
N GLY A 197 11.14 -4.49 9.05
CA GLY A 197 12.01 -4.73 7.89
C GLY A 197 12.47 -6.19 7.77
N ARG A 198 12.65 -6.92 8.87
CA ARG A 198 13.08 -8.33 8.85
C ARG A 198 11.96 -9.32 8.57
N SER A 199 10.74 -9.02 9.01
CA SER A 199 9.57 -9.90 8.86
C SER A 199 8.83 -9.70 7.53
N ASN A 200 9.16 -8.66 6.77
CA ASN A 200 8.39 -8.22 5.60
C ASN A 200 6.90 -7.90 5.90
N CYS A 201 6.57 -7.69 7.18
CA CYS A 201 5.25 -7.29 7.65
C CYS A 201 5.05 -5.78 7.44
N THR A 202 4.03 -5.38 6.69
CA THR A 202 3.64 -3.98 6.56
C THR A 202 2.84 -3.55 7.79
N VAL A 203 3.10 -2.34 8.32
CA VAL A 203 2.29 -1.79 9.42
C VAL A 203 1.68 -0.46 8.99
N ILE A 204 0.35 -0.39 8.92
CA ILE A 204 -0.43 0.79 8.58
C ILE A 204 -0.96 1.41 9.86
N PHE A 205 -0.61 2.67 10.09
CA PHE A 205 -1.21 3.48 11.14
C PHE A 205 -2.25 4.42 10.53
N ILE A 206 -3.50 4.29 10.97
CA ILE A 206 -4.53 5.29 10.72
C ILE A 206 -4.34 6.42 11.74
N ASN A 207 -4.48 7.66 11.29
CA ASN A 207 -4.31 8.82 12.15
C ASN A 207 -5.32 9.92 11.82
N GLN A 208 -5.57 10.76 12.81
CA GLN A 208 -6.50 11.87 12.69
C GLN A 208 -5.75 13.20 12.53
N ILE A 209 -6.42 14.18 11.94
CA ILE A 209 -5.92 15.56 11.90
C ILE A 209 -6.28 16.27 13.22
N ARG A 210 -5.34 17.07 13.72
CA ARG A 210 -5.51 18.03 14.81
C ARG A 210 -4.95 19.39 14.37
N MET A 211 -5.37 20.46 15.03
CA MET A 211 -4.84 21.80 14.75
C MET A 211 -3.83 22.20 15.83
N LYS A 212 -2.68 22.74 15.41
CA LYS A 212 -1.75 23.41 16.31
C LYS A 212 -2.22 24.83 16.58
N ILE A 213 -2.50 25.12 17.85
CA ILE A 213 -2.85 26.46 18.31
C ILE A 213 -1.62 27.38 18.16
N GLY A 214 -1.83 28.62 17.70
CA GLY A 214 -0.78 29.65 17.64
C GLY A 214 0.08 29.66 16.38
N VAL A 215 -0.25 28.88 15.35
CA VAL A 215 0.43 28.95 14.04
C VAL A 215 -0.13 30.10 13.22
N MET A 216 0.66 31.15 12.99
CA MET A 216 0.28 32.32 12.16
C MET A 216 0.68 32.20 10.69
N PHE A 217 1.58 31.27 10.33
CA PHE A 217 2.07 31.07 8.97
C PHE A 217 2.18 29.59 8.62
N GLY A 218 1.74 29.20 7.42
CA GLY A 218 1.68 27.82 6.96
C GLY A 218 0.41 27.08 7.39
N SER A 219 0.39 25.75 7.21
CA SER A 219 -0.76 24.93 7.62
C SER A 219 -0.74 24.65 9.13
N PRO A 220 -1.85 24.91 9.86
CA PRO A 220 -1.96 24.57 11.27
C PRO A 220 -2.19 23.07 11.51
N GLU A 221 -2.43 22.29 10.47
CA GLU A 221 -2.76 20.88 10.59
C GLU A 221 -1.58 20.03 11.07
N THR A 222 -1.87 19.08 11.92
CA THR A 222 -0.91 18.11 12.44
C THR A 222 -1.56 16.76 12.70
N THR A 223 -0.75 15.75 12.98
CA THR A 223 -1.23 14.40 13.31
C THR A 223 -0.89 14.06 14.76
N THR A 224 -1.70 13.21 15.38
CA THR A 224 -1.55 12.71 16.76
C THR A 224 -0.33 11.80 16.90
N GLY A 225 0.14 11.57 18.14
CA GLY A 225 1.32 10.73 18.41
C GLY A 225 2.69 11.41 18.17
N GLY A 226 2.73 12.74 18.05
CA GLY A 226 3.96 13.51 17.88
C GLY A 226 4.58 13.39 16.48
N ASN A 227 5.89 13.57 16.37
CA ASN A 227 6.57 13.58 15.06
C ASN A 227 7.18 12.23 14.66
N ALA A 228 7.29 11.26 15.57
CA ALA A 228 8.01 10.02 15.31
C ALA A 228 7.46 9.28 14.08
N LEU A 229 6.14 9.08 14.01
CA LEU A 229 5.50 8.39 12.90
C LEU A 229 5.80 9.06 11.55
N LYS A 230 5.84 10.39 11.51
CA LYS A 230 6.18 11.15 10.30
C LYS A 230 7.58 10.82 9.77
N PHE A 231 8.54 10.51 10.63
CA PHE A 231 9.92 10.16 10.23
C PHE A 231 10.05 8.68 9.86
N TYR A 232 9.45 7.79 10.66
CA TYR A 232 9.54 6.35 10.47
C TYR A 232 8.71 5.87 9.26
N ALA A 233 7.55 6.47 9.00
CA ALA A 233 6.73 6.13 7.84
C ALA A 233 7.52 6.25 6.53
N SER A 234 7.45 5.21 5.70
CA SER A 234 8.01 5.22 4.33
C SER A 234 7.06 5.89 3.36
N VAL A 235 5.76 5.70 3.55
CA VAL A 235 4.70 6.35 2.80
C VAL A 235 3.76 7.06 3.78
N ARG A 236 3.36 8.27 3.45
CA ARG A 236 2.31 9.01 4.17
C ARG A 236 1.25 9.46 3.18
N LEU A 237 0.00 9.14 3.46
CA LEU A 237 -1.16 9.47 2.64
C LEU A 237 -2.07 10.45 3.38
N ASP A 238 -2.38 11.58 2.74
CA ASP A 238 -3.39 12.55 3.18
C ASP A 238 -4.66 12.30 2.36
N ILE A 239 -5.68 11.71 3.00
CA ILE A 239 -6.95 11.34 2.38
C ILE A 239 -8.06 12.29 2.82
N ARG A 240 -8.79 12.86 1.85
CA ARG A 240 -9.85 13.84 2.07
C ARG A 240 -11.06 13.55 1.21
N ARG A 241 -12.25 13.72 1.79
CA ARG A 241 -13.48 13.90 1.02
C ARG A 241 -13.48 15.30 0.42
N ILE A 242 -13.67 15.40 -0.89
CA ILE A 242 -13.72 16.67 -1.64
C ILE A 242 -15.10 16.98 -2.20
N GLY A 243 -15.97 15.97 -2.29
CA GLY A 243 -17.29 16.10 -2.89
C GLY A 243 -18.24 15.00 -2.44
N SER A 244 -19.45 15.01 -3.00
CA SER A 244 -20.47 13.99 -2.77
C SER A 244 -20.99 13.49 -4.10
N ILE A 245 -21.13 12.18 -4.24
CA ILE A 245 -21.67 11.54 -5.42
C ILE A 245 -23.17 11.38 -5.20
N LYS A 246 -23.98 11.88 -6.15
CA LYS A 246 -25.43 11.88 -6.06
C LYS A 246 -26.07 11.04 -7.16
N LYS A 247 -27.15 10.33 -6.81
CA LYS A 247 -28.03 9.66 -7.76
C LYS A 247 -29.44 10.23 -7.55
N GLY A 248 -29.83 11.19 -8.40
CA GLY A 248 -31.00 12.03 -8.12
C GLY A 248 -30.73 12.90 -6.89
N ASP A 249 -31.61 12.80 -5.88
CA ASP A 249 -31.49 13.55 -4.63
C ASP A 249 -30.69 12.83 -3.53
N GLU A 250 -30.41 11.54 -3.70
CA GLU A 250 -29.69 10.73 -2.71
C GLU A 250 -28.17 10.83 -2.86
N ILE A 251 -27.45 10.95 -1.73
CA ILE A 251 -25.99 10.87 -1.68
C ILE A 251 -25.59 9.39 -1.57
N VAL A 252 -24.96 8.87 -2.62
CA VAL A 252 -24.59 7.45 -2.75
C VAL A 252 -23.11 7.19 -2.50
N GLY A 253 -22.30 8.24 -2.34
CA GLY A 253 -20.88 8.11 -2.09
C GLY A 253 -20.15 9.44 -1.95
N ASN A 254 -18.83 9.35 -1.89
CA ASN A 254 -17.92 10.47 -1.72
C ASN A 254 -16.92 10.52 -2.87
N GLU A 255 -16.69 11.72 -3.39
CA GLU A 255 -15.49 11.99 -4.18
C GLU A 255 -14.33 12.18 -3.20
N THR A 256 -13.29 11.37 -3.36
CA THR A 256 -12.15 11.32 -2.45
C THR A 256 -10.86 11.67 -3.17
N LYS A 257 -10.05 12.49 -2.52
CA LYS A 257 -8.71 12.85 -2.93
C LYS A 257 -7.70 12.23 -1.98
N VAL A 258 -6.67 11.59 -2.52
CA VAL A 258 -5.50 11.13 -1.75
C VAL A 258 -4.24 11.80 -2.28
N LYS A 259 -3.45 12.38 -1.38
CA LYS A 259 -2.13 12.95 -1.68
C LYS A 259 -1.03 12.13 -1.02
N VAL A 260 -0.03 11.75 -1.81
CA VAL A 260 1.17 11.06 -1.32
C VAL A 260 2.13 12.09 -0.72
N VAL A 261 1.91 12.52 0.53
CA VAL A 261 2.71 13.61 1.15
C VAL A 261 4.14 13.19 1.52
N LYS A 262 4.40 11.88 1.59
CA LYS A 262 5.74 11.32 1.75
C LYS A 262 5.82 10.00 1.01
N ASN A 263 6.94 9.79 0.30
CA ASN A 263 7.25 8.54 -0.36
C ASN A 263 8.77 8.33 -0.34
N LYS A 264 9.23 7.23 0.25
CA LYS A 264 10.66 6.84 0.30
C LYS A 264 11.05 5.84 -0.80
N VAL A 265 10.09 5.37 -1.60
CA VAL A 265 10.30 4.32 -2.61
C VAL A 265 10.08 4.83 -4.04
N ALA A 266 9.39 5.96 -4.22
CA ALA A 266 9.24 6.67 -5.48
C ALA A 266 9.06 8.18 -5.24
N PRO A 267 8.96 9.02 -6.30
CA PRO A 267 8.69 10.46 -6.13
C PRO A 267 7.39 10.74 -5.36
N PRO A 268 7.42 11.63 -4.35
CA PRO A 268 6.22 12.02 -3.59
C PRO A 268 5.37 13.09 -4.31
N PHE A 269 4.31 13.53 -3.62
CA PHE A 269 3.42 14.66 -3.93
C PHE A 269 2.44 14.48 -5.08
N LYS A 270 2.36 13.29 -5.67
CA LYS A 270 1.28 12.95 -6.58
C LYS A 270 -0.06 12.95 -5.85
N GLU A 271 -1.10 13.35 -6.56
CA GLU A 271 -2.49 13.41 -6.09
C GLU A 271 -3.33 12.53 -6.99
N VAL A 272 -4.27 11.83 -6.38
CA VAL A 272 -5.21 10.93 -7.06
C VAL A 272 -6.61 11.19 -6.54
N PHE A 273 -7.57 10.97 -7.44
CA PHE A 273 -8.98 11.18 -7.22
C PHE A 273 -9.69 9.87 -7.54
N PHE A 274 -10.55 9.43 -6.64
CA PHE A 274 -11.38 8.26 -6.86
C PHE A 274 -12.67 8.38 -6.05
N ASP A 275 -13.64 7.59 -6.46
CA ASP A 275 -14.97 7.53 -5.85
C ASP A 275 -14.98 6.46 -4.76
N ILE A 276 -15.53 6.78 -3.58
CA ILE A 276 -15.91 5.80 -2.57
C ILE A 276 -17.43 5.69 -2.56
N ILE A 277 -17.96 4.57 -3.04
CA ILE A 277 -19.41 4.28 -3.07
C ILE A 277 -19.80 3.59 -1.77
N TYR A 278 -20.88 4.05 -1.14
CA TYR A 278 -21.32 3.47 0.13
C TYR A 278 -21.77 2.02 -0.05
N GLY A 279 -21.29 1.14 0.83
CA GLY A 279 -21.55 -0.31 0.75
C GLY A 279 -20.70 -1.07 -0.27
N GLU A 280 -19.98 -0.40 -1.16
CA GLU A 280 -19.13 -1.03 -2.19
C GLU A 280 -17.64 -0.70 -2.04
N GLY A 281 -17.31 0.46 -1.46
CA GLY A 281 -15.94 0.91 -1.27
C GLY A 281 -15.39 1.71 -2.46
N ILE A 282 -14.08 1.63 -2.68
CA ILE A 282 -13.38 2.33 -3.77
C ILE A 282 -13.86 1.79 -5.12
N SER A 283 -14.32 2.68 -5.99
CA SER A 283 -14.77 2.33 -7.34
C SER A 283 -13.60 2.16 -8.30
N ARG A 284 -13.03 0.95 -8.30
CA ARG A 284 -11.92 0.57 -9.19
C ARG A 284 -12.30 0.73 -10.67
N GLU A 285 -13.49 0.31 -11.07
CA GLU A 285 -13.94 0.46 -12.46
C GLU A 285 -14.06 1.94 -12.86
N GLY A 286 -14.45 2.81 -11.91
CA GLY A 286 -14.46 4.24 -12.13
C GLY A 286 -13.07 4.79 -12.47
N GLU A 287 -12.05 4.34 -11.74
CA GLU A 287 -10.65 4.71 -12.00
C GLU A 287 -10.15 4.17 -13.34
N ILE A 288 -10.47 2.90 -13.66
CA ILE A 288 -10.10 2.27 -14.95
C ILE A 288 -10.66 3.10 -16.11
N ILE A 289 -11.91 3.57 -16.00
CA ILE A 289 -12.54 4.40 -17.03
C ILE A 289 -11.82 5.74 -17.17
N ASP A 290 -11.65 6.48 -16.08
CA ASP A 290 -11.05 7.82 -16.11
C ASP A 290 -9.60 7.77 -16.61
N MET A 291 -8.82 6.81 -16.12
CA MET A 291 -7.44 6.60 -16.55
C MET A 291 -7.38 6.08 -17.98
N GLY A 292 -8.24 5.14 -18.36
CA GLY A 292 -8.33 4.63 -19.74
C GLY A 292 -8.63 5.74 -20.74
N VAL A 293 -9.52 6.68 -20.42
CA VAL A 293 -9.78 7.87 -21.25
C VAL A 293 -8.58 8.80 -21.30
N THR A 294 -7.98 9.10 -20.15
CA THR A 294 -6.80 9.97 -20.07
C THR A 294 -5.62 9.41 -20.87
N GLN A 295 -5.48 8.08 -20.89
CA GLN A 295 -4.46 7.37 -21.62
C GLN A 295 -4.84 7.07 -23.08
N GLY A 296 -6.03 7.44 -23.55
CA GLY A 296 -6.49 7.15 -24.92
C GLY A 296 -6.66 5.65 -25.23
N ILE A 297 -6.87 4.83 -24.19
CA ILE A 297 -7.24 3.40 -24.31
C ILE A 297 -8.75 3.26 -24.49
N ILE A 298 -9.52 4.10 -23.78
CA ILE A 298 -10.97 4.24 -23.96
C ILE A 298 -11.22 5.55 -24.71
N GLU A 299 -11.96 5.48 -25.81
CA GLU A 299 -12.36 6.66 -26.56
C GLU A 299 -13.65 7.25 -25.98
N LYS A 300 -13.68 8.57 -25.79
CA LYS A 300 -14.87 9.29 -25.33
C LYS A 300 -15.36 10.26 -26.40
N SER A 301 -16.54 9.99 -26.96
CA SER A 301 -17.23 10.83 -27.93
C SER A 301 -18.51 11.41 -27.34
N GLY A 302 -18.42 12.64 -26.80
CA GLY A 302 -19.51 13.26 -26.05
C GLY A 302 -19.83 12.48 -24.78
N ALA A 303 -21.05 11.93 -24.70
CA ALA A 303 -21.48 11.08 -23.58
C ALA A 303 -21.15 9.59 -23.78
N TRP A 304 -20.66 9.18 -24.96
CA TRP A 304 -20.42 7.78 -25.29
C TRP A 304 -18.97 7.37 -25.09
N TYR A 305 -18.78 6.16 -24.60
CA TYR A 305 -17.48 5.52 -24.40
C TYR A 305 -17.36 4.30 -25.31
N SER A 306 -16.17 4.12 -25.89
CA SER A 306 -15.83 3.00 -26.76
C SER A 306 -14.47 2.40 -26.38
N TYR A 307 -14.31 1.10 -26.56
CA TYR A 307 -13.04 0.39 -26.44
C TYR A 307 -12.78 -0.37 -27.75
N GLY A 308 -11.71 -0.02 -28.46
CA GLY A 308 -11.50 -0.49 -29.82
C GLY A 308 -12.66 -0.11 -30.74
N ALA A 309 -13.26 -1.09 -31.42
CA ALA A 309 -14.43 -0.89 -32.27
C ALA A 309 -15.77 -0.94 -31.51
N ASP A 310 -15.75 -1.40 -30.26
CA ASP A 310 -16.96 -1.70 -29.50
C ASP A 310 -17.42 -0.51 -28.68
N ARG A 311 -18.71 -0.22 -28.75
CA ARG A 311 -19.35 0.85 -27.95
C ARG A 311 -19.78 0.28 -26.60
N ILE A 312 -19.04 0.61 -25.55
CA ILE A 312 -19.18 -0.02 -24.22
C ILE A 312 -20.25 0.65 -23.34
N GLY A 313 -20.66 1.89 -23.63
CA GLY A 313 -21.80 2.51 -22.92
C GLY A 313 -21.93 4.01 -23.09
N GLN A 314 -23.07 4.55 -22.64
CA GLN A 314 -23.36 5.99 -22.57
C GLN A 314 -23.36 6.45 -21.11
N GLY A 315 -22.50 7.42 -20.77
CA GLY A 315 -22.33 7.92 -19.41
C GLY A 315 -21.43 7.02 -18.56
N LYS A 316 -20.70 7.63 -17.62
CA LYS A 316 -19.68 6.93 -16.82
C LYS A 316 -20.28 5.80 -15.98
N ASP A 317 -21.46 6.01 -15.40
CA ASP A 317 -22.11 5.01 -14.53
C ASP A 317 -22.50 3.73 -15.28
N ASN A 318 -23.02 3.84 -16.50
CA ASN A 318 -23.36 2.67 -17.32
C ASN A 318 -22.11 1.89 -17.73
N VAL A 319 -21.02 2.59 -18.06
CA VAL A 319 -19.74 1.95 -18.40
C VAL A 319 -19.14 1.27 -17.17
N ARG A 320 -19.27 1.87 -15.97
CA ARG A 320 -18.84 1.27 -14.70
C ARG A 320 -19.55 -0.07 -14.49
N GLU A 321 -20.87 -0.09 -14.65
CA GLU A 321 -21.67 -1.31 -14.53
C GLU A 321 -21.31 -2.35 -15.60
N TYR A 322 -21.08 -1.91 -16.83
CA TYR A 322 -20.63 -2.79 -17.91
C TYR A 322 -19.29 -3.46 -17.59
N LEU A 323 -18.30 -2.72 -17.07
CA LEU A 323 -17.01 -3.29 -16.67
C LEU A 323 -17.13 -4.24 -15.46
N ARG A 324 -18.04 -3.96 -14.52
CA ARG A 324 -18.34 -4.88 -13.40
C ARG A 324 -18.90 -6.21 -13.89
N GLN A 325 -19.79 -6.16 -14.88
CA GLN A 325 -20.37 -7.36 -15.49
C GLN A 325 -19.39 -8.10 -16.41
N ASN A 326 -18.29 -7.45 -16.81
CA ASN A 326 -17.25 -8.01 -17.67
C ASN A 326 -15.85 -7.93 -17.02
N PRO A 327 -15.57 -8.69 -15.94
CA PRO A 327 -14.30 -8.59 -15.21
C PRO A 327 -13.05 -8.86 -16.06
N ALA A 328 -13.14 -9.74 -17.05
CA ALA A 328 -12.02 -10.04 -17.95
C ALA A 328 -11.60 -8.81 -18.77
N LEU A 329 -12.58 -8.05 -19.28
CA LEU A 329 -12.34 -6.80 -20.00
C LEU A 329 -11.82 -5.71 -19.06
N SER A 330 -12.35 -5.63 -17.84
CA SER A 330 -11.87 -4.69 -16.82
C SER A 330 -10.38 -4.89 -16.52
N VAL A 331 -9.94 -6.15 -16.34
CA VAL A 331 -8.53 -6.51 -16.12
C VAL A 331 -7.67 -6.21 -17.34
N GLU A 332 -8.18 -6.47 -18.55
CA GLU A 332 -7.47 -6.16 -19.80
C GLU A 332 -7.17 -4.66 -19.91
N ILE A 333 -8.19 -3.82 -19.76
CA ILE A 333 -8.05 -2.35 -19.82
C ILE A 333 -7.14 -1.86 -18.69
N GLU A 334 -7.30 -2.38 -17.47
CA GLU A 334 -6.44 -2.05 -16.34
C GLU A 334 -4.96 -2.35 -16.65
N ASN A 335 -4.66 -3.51 -17.24
CA ASN A 335 -3.28 -3.89 -17.57
C ASN A 335 -2.70 -2.99 -18.66
N LEU A 336 -3.48 -2.63 -19.68
CA LEU A 336 -3.06 -1.64 -20.68
C LEU A 336 -2.75 -0.27 -20.05
N VAL A 337 -3.56 0.17 -19.08
CA VAL A 337 -3.30 1.40 -18.32
C VAL A 337 -2.01 1.29 -17.52
N ARG A 338 -1.80 0.18 -16.80
CA ARG A 338 -0.59 -0.08 -16.00
C ARG A 338 0.67 -0.10 -16.87
N ASP A 339 0.63 -0.80 -18.00
CA ASP A 339 1.75 -0.93 -18.93
C ASP A 339 2.16 0.44 -19.49
N LYS A 340 1.18 1.26 -19.90
CA LYS A 340 1.44 2.61 -20.43
C LYS A 340 2.03 3.56 -19.39
N LEU A 341 1.73 3.33 -18.12
CA LEU A 341 2.21 4.12 -16.98
C LEU A 341 3.47 3.53 -16.33
N GLY A 342 4.02 2.44 -16.87
CA GLY A 342 5.25 1.81 -16.39
C GLY A 342 5.10 1.13 -15.03
N VAL A 343 3.91 0.63 -14.71
CA VAL A 343 3.60 -0.06 -13.45
C VAL A 343 3.38 -1.55 -13.73
N LYS A 344 3.78 -2.41 -12.79
CA LYS A 344 3.57 -3.87 -12.92
C LYS A 344 2.11 -4.20 -13.21
N SER A 345 1.89 -5.01 -14.24
CA SER A 345 0.57 -5.52 -14.63
C SER A 345 0.00 -6.41 -13.53
N ARG A 346 -1.32 -6.45 -13.41
CA ARG A 346 -2.02 -7.30 -12.45
C ARG A 346 -2.08 -8.73 -12.98
N ALA A 347 -1.75 -9.71 -12.14
CA ALA A 347 -1.97 -11.11 -12.45
C ALA A 347 -3.47 -11.35 -12.68
N VAL A 348 -3.81 -12.00 -13.80
CA VAL A 348 -5.18 -12.46 -14.07
C VAL A 348 -5.45 -13.58 -13.06
N ALA A 349 -6.44 -13.42 -12.18
CA ALA A 349 -6.87 -14.53 -11.32
C ALA A 349 -7.24 -15.72 -12.21
N ASP A 350 -6.68 -16.90 -11.91
CA ASP A 350 -6.78 -18.11 -12.72
C ASP A 350 -8.20 -18.32 -13.24
N ARG A 351 -8.35 -18.38 -14.57
CA ARG A 351 -9.56 -18.93 -15.17
C ARG A 351 -9.62 -20.40 -14.75
N PRO A 352 -10.77 -20.94 -14.30
CA PRO A 352 -10.99 -22.36 -14.54
C PRO A 352 -10.92 -22.52 -16.07
N VAL A 353 -9.88 -23.23 -16.52
CA VAL A 353 -9.65 -23.47 -17.96
C VAL A 353 -10.85 -24.29 -18.45
N GLU A 354 -11.82 -23.62 -19.06
CA GLU A 354 -12.76 -24.30 -19.95
C GLU A 354 -11.94 -24.93 -21.06
N ASN A 355 -11.87 -26.26 -21.00
CA ASN A 355 -11.12 -27.10 -21.88
C ASN A 355 -11.77 -27.04 -23.28
N LYS A 356 -11.42 -26.03 -24.09
CA LYS A 356 -11.75 -25.94 -25.52
C LYS A 356 -10.97 -27.01 -26.31
N LYS A 357 -11.28 -28.28 -26.07
CA LYS A 357 -10.86 -29.42 -26.89
C LYS A 357 -11.90 -30.55 -26.99
N ALA A 358 -13.17 -30.26 -26.72
CA ALA A 358 -14.29 -31.18 -26.95
C ALA A 358 -15.43 -30.51 -27.73
N ALA A 359 -15.11 -29.92 -28.88
CA ALA A 359 -16.12 -29.45 -29.85
C ALA A 359 -15.52 -29.43 -31.26
N LYS A 360 -14.97 -30.56 -31.70
CA LYS A 360 -14.61 -30.86 -33.10
C LYS A 360 -14.50 -32.37 -33.29
N ALA A 361 -15.60 -33.07 -33.00
CA ALA A 361 -15.78 -34.49 -33.36
C ALA A 361 -17.26 -34.87 -33.21
N SER A 362 -18.15 -34.27 -34.02
CA SER A 362 -19.51 -34.80 -34.20
C SER A 362 -20.23 -34.11 -35.37
N PHE A 363 -19.58 -33.99 -36.53
CA PHE A 363 -20.25 -33.81 -37.81
C PHE A 363 -19.33 -34.47 -38.83
N ASP A 364 -19.89 -35.33 -39.67
CA ASP A 364 -19.23 -36.24 -40.64
C ASP A 364 -18.95 -37.65 -40.10
N ASP A 365 -20.01 -38.47 -39.99
CA ASP A 365 -20.07 -39.83 -40.56
C ASP A 365 -21.41 -40.51 -40.23
N LYS A 366 -22.45 -40.17 -41.02
CA LYS A 366 -23.63 -41.03 -41.24
C LYS A 366 -24.18 -40.76 -42.64
N ALA A 367 -23.41 -41.19 -43.63
CA ALA A 367 -23.92 -41.55 -44.95
C ALA A 367 -23.15 -42.80 -45.39
N LEU A 368 -23.87 -43.80 -45.91
CA LEU A 368 -23.43 -45.13 -46.36
C LEU A 368 -23.71 -46.27 -45.36
N ALA A 369 -24.95 -46.76 -45.39
CA ALA A 369 -25.28 -48.18 -45.34
C ALA A 369 -26.76 -48.36 -45.76
N GLU A 370 -26.98 -48.48 -47.07
CA GLU A 370 -28.08 -49.27 -47.63
C GLU A 370 -27.47 -50.57 -48.19
N ASP A 371 -28.30 -51.62 -48.22
CA ASP A 371 -28.12 -52.95 -48.83
C ASP A 371 -27.38 -54.03 -48.01
N GLU A 372 -28.13 -54.76 -47.17
CA GLU A 372 -28.48 -56.19 -47.34
C GLU A 372 -29.50 -56.68 -46.30
#